data_AF-A0A6M0QS40-F1
#
_entry.id   AF-A0A6M0QS40-F1
#
_cell.length_a   1.000
_cell.length_b   1.000
_cell.length_c   1.000
_cell.angle_alpha   90.00
_cell.angle_beta   90.00
_cell.angle_gamma   90.00
#
_symmetry.space_group_name_H-M   'P 1'
#
loop_
_entity.id
_entity.type
_entity.pdbx_description
1 polymer ?
#
loop_
_entity_poly.entity_id
_entity_poly.type
_entity_poly.pdbx_seq_one_letter_code
_entity_poly.pdbx_strand_id
1 'polypeptide(L)'
;MTRGAVPWLLLLLGQPAMALADEICLAAPYEADSAAGSDVHDLAALFARLEAVMAAEGAMARLIATDGPSLCSSDELVEEQAYYEPATNRIVIRWDLPDSFKLAILLHELRHLQQSHAGLFPSIEMSMVAYRDAQLALEADAAAVSLHIAWHIRETGDDGPWLALAGWPTHDDLAEVYRREITATGDPARAAAATFAQWHADPDRRLVYAHASYATYLNALDRRNMLTGTDGIAPGFAERLCRLPDDRPYACAVPWP
;
A
#
# COMPACT_ATOMS: atom_id res chain seq x y z
N MET A 1 41.20 -3.90 -61.45
CA MET A 1 41.12 -4.80 -60.28
C MET A 1 40.95 -3.94 -59.04
N THR A 2 39.72 -3.54 -58.77
CA THR A 2 39.34 -2.62 -57.69
C THR A 2 38.71 -3.44 -56.55
N ARG A 3 39.35 -3.42 -55.37
CA ARG A 3 38.85 -4.06 -54.16
C ARG A 3 37.72 -3.20 -53.59
N GLY A 4 36.48 -3.69 -53.67
CA GLY A 4 35.33 -3.11 -52.99
C GLY A 4 35.28 -3.57 -51.53
N ALA A 5 35.24 -2.61 -50.61
CA ALA A 5 34.99 -2.84 -49.20
C ALA A 5 33.48 -3.11 -49.00
N VAL A 6 33.14 -4.20 -48.30
CA VAL A 6 31.78 -4.50 -47.85
C VAL A 6 31.63 -3.93 -46.44
N PRO A 7 30.78 -2.92 -46.21
CA PRO A 7 30.51 -2.45 -44.86
C PRO A 7 29.57 -3.43 -44.16
N TRP A 8 29.99 -3.86 -42.98
CA TRP A 8 29.16 -4.60 -42.04
C TRP A 8 28.00 -3.72 -41.58
N LEU A 9 26.79 -4.10 -41.99
CA LEU A 9 25.55 -3.51 -41.48
C LEU A 9 25.36 -4.02 -40.04
N LEU A 10 25.72 -3.20 -39.05
CA LEU A 10 25.32 -3.38 -37.66
C LEU A 10 23.80 -3.15 -37.57
N LEU A 11 23.04 -4.24 -37.57
CA LEU A 11 21.66 -4.24 -37.07
C LEU A 11 21.70 -3.97 -35.56
N LEU A 12 21.62 -2.68 -35.20
CA LEU A 12 21.14 -2.27 -33.89
C LEU A 12 19.68 -2.71 -33.78
N LEU A 13 19.45 -3.88 -33.21
CA LEU A 13 18.17 -4.21 -32.59
C LEU A 13 18.01 -3.24 -31.42
N GLY A 14 17.46 -2.05 -31.71
CA GLY A 14 16.89 -1.20 -30.69
C GLY A 14 15.76 -1.97 -30.06
N GLN A 15 16.01 -2.58 -28.89
CA GLN A 15 14.92 -2.98 -28.03
C GLN A 15 14.14 -1.70 -27.73
N PRO A 16 12.83 -1.65 -27.99
CA PRO A 16 12.04 -0.53 -27.50
C PRO A 16 12.26 -0.51 -25.98
N ALA A 17 12.64 0.66 -25.47
CA ALA A 17 12.44 0.91 -24.05
C ALA A 17 10.98 0.56 -23.79
N MET A 18 10.74 -0.44 -22.94
CA MET A 18 9.41 -0.60 -22.38
C MET A 18 9.13 0.72 -21.68
N ALA A 19 8.26 1.53 -22.26
CA ALA A 19 7.62 2.59 -21.52
C ALA A 19 6.92 1.87 -20.37
N LEU A 20 7.44 2.04 -19.15
CA LEU A 20 6.66 1.78 -17.95
C LEU A 20 5.36 2.55 -18.14
N ALA A 21 4.22 1.91 -17.86
CA ALA A 21 2.95 2.60 -17.99
C ALA A 21 3.03 3.84 -17.09
N ASP A 22 2.88 5.03 -17.67
CA ASP A 22 3.03 6.28 -16.91
C ASP A 22 1.94 6.32 -15.83
N GLU A 23 2.35 6.36 -14.57
CA GLU A 23 1.47 6.67 -13.44
C GLU A 23 0.81 8.02 -13.70
N ILE A 24 -0.53 8.05 -13.76
CA ILE A 24 -1.30 9.28 -14.00
C ILE A 24 -1.70 9.84 -12.65
N CYS A 25 -1.23 11.04 -12.33
CA CYS A 25 -1.51 11.72 -11.08
C CYS A 25 -2.36 12.98 -11.28
N LEU A 26 -3.27 13.21 -10.34
CA LEU A 26 -4.07 14.40 -10.18
C LEU A 26 -3.79 15.01 -8.80
N ALA A 27 -3.34 16.26 -8.77
CA ALA A 27 -3.08 17.00 -7.53
C ALA A 27 -4.16 18.07 -7.30
N ALA A 28 -4.21 18.61 -6.08
CA ALA A 28 -5.06 19.75 -5.74
C ALA A 28 -4.93 20.89 -6.78
N PRO A 29 -6.03 21.51 -7.24
CA PRO A 29 -7.39 21.44 -6.70
C PRO A 29 -8.24 20.26 -7.22
N TYR A 30 -7.62 19.23 -7.81
CA TYR A 30 -8.28 18.01 -8.30
C TYR A 30 -9.28 18.24 -9.44
N GLU A 31 -8.99 19.23 -10.27
CA GLU A 31 -9.76 19.53 -11.47
C GLU A 31 -9.07 18.92 -12.69
N ALA A 32 -9.85 18.23 -13.53
CA ALA A 32 -9.39 17.82 -14.85
C ALA A 32 -9.59 18.96 -15.85
N ASP A 33 -8.56 19.30 -16.61
CA ASP A 33 -8.74 20.13 -17.80
C ASP A 33 -9.56 19.34 -18.83
N SER A 34 -10.45 20.02 -19.54
CA SER A 34 -11.16 19.53 -20.72
C SER A 34 -10.30 18.82 -21.76
N ALA A 35 -9.01 19.17 -21.85
CA ALA A 35 -8.04 18.55 -22.75
C ALA A 35 -7.31 17.34 -22.14
N ALA A 36 -7.54 17.02 -20.87
CA ALA A 36 -6.89 15.91 -20.18
C ALA A 36 -7.41 14.55 -20.69
N GLY A 37 -6.60 13.50 -20.49
CA GLY A 37 -7.00 12.13 -20.80
C GLY A 37 -8.20 11.67 -19.96
N SER A 38 -8.84 10.58 -20.39
CA SER A 38 -9.98 9.97 -19.66
C SER A 38 -9.61 9.61 -18.22
N ASP A 39 -8.42 9.07 -17.99
CA ASP A 39 -8.00 8.64 -16.64
C ASP A 39 -7.90 9.81 -15.65
N VAL A 40 -7.48 11.00 -16.11
CA VAL A 40 -7.46 12.22 -15.29
C VAL A 40 -8.88 12.67 -14.95
N HIS A 41 -9.81 12.58 -15.91
CA HIS A 41 -11.22 12.90 -15.68
C HIS A 41 -11.87 11.93 -14.70
N ASP A 42 -11.55 10.64 -14.80
CA ASP A 42 -12.05 9.61 -13.90
C ASP A 42 -11.47 9.78 -12.47
N LEU A 43 -10.20 10.16 -12.34
CA LEU A 43 -9.62 10.56 -11.03
C LEU A 43 -10.33 11.79 -10.45
N ALA A 44 -10.61 12.80 -11.27
CA ALA A 44 -11.35 13.98 -10.83
C ALA A 44 -12.79 13.61 -10.41
N ALA A 45 -13.44 12.69 -11.11
CA ALA A 45 -14.78 12.18 -10.75
C ALA A 45 -14.76 11.40 -9.43
N LEU A 46 -13.75 10.55 -9.20
CA LEU A 46 -13.55 9.85 -7.93
C LEU A 46 -13.36 10.86 -6.78
N PHE A 47 -12.55 11.90 -6.98
CA PHE A 47 -12.35 12.93 -5.97
C PHE A 47 -13.61 13.75 -5.70
N ALA A 48 -14.36 14.15 -6.74
CA ALA A 48 -15.63 14.86 -6.56
C ALA A 48 -16.64 14.04 -5.75
N ARG A 49 -16.67 12.71 -5.93
CA ARG A 49 -17.48 11.80 -5.11
C ARG A 49 -16.98 11.75 -3.66
N LEU A 50 -15.66 11.72 -3.45
CA LEU A 50 -15.07 11.81 -2.12
C LEU A 50 -15.46 13.12 -1.42
N GLU A 51 -15.33 14.28 -2.07
CA GLU A 51 -15.67 15.58 -1.46
C GLU A 51 -17.12 15.64 -0.95
N ALA A 52 -18.06 15.09 -1.75
CA ALA A 52 -19.47 15.04 -1.37
C ALA A 52 -19.71 14.27 -0.07
N VAL A 53 -18.92 13.21 0.17
CA VAL A 53 -18.95 12.42 1.40
C VAL A 53 -18.22 13.12 2.54
N MET A 54 -17.04 13.65 2.26
CA MET A 54 -16.12 14.16 3.27
C MET A 54 -16.58 15.48 3.90
N ALA A 55 -17.53 16.19 3.28
CA ALA A 55 -18.10 17.41 3.86
C ALA A 55 -18.63 17.23 5.30
N ALA A 56 -19.06 16.02 5.67
CA ALA A 56 -19.49 15.68 7.03
C ALA A 56 -18.32 15.36 8.00
N GLU A 57 -17.15 15.00 7.47
CA GLU A 57 -16.01 14.45 8.21
C GLU A 57 -14.94 15.51 8.49
N GLY A 58 -15.31 16.47 9.34
CA GLY A 58 -14.63 17.77 9.42
C GLY A 58 -13.10 17.77 9.63
N ALA A 59 -12.52 16.81 10.35
CA ALA A 59 -11.06 16.75 10.54
C ALA A 59 -10.33 16.29 9.27
N MET A 60 -10.85 15.26 8.60
CA MET A 60 -10.24 14.69 7.41
C MET A 60 -10.51 15.55 6.17
N ALA A 61 -11.68 16.20 6.08
CA ALA A 61 -11.94 17.21 5.05
C ALA A 61 -10.97 18.41 5.14
N ARG A 62 -10.70 18.91 6.34
CA ARG A 62 -9.70 19.97 6.54
C ARG A 62 -8.30 19.53 6.14
N LEU A 63 -7.95 18.28 6.41
CA LEU A 63 -6.66 17.72 6.04
C LEU A 63 -6.51 17.67 4.51
N ILE A 64 -7.50 17.14 3.80
CA ILE A 64 -7.52 17.13 2.33
C ILE A 64 -7.40 18.56 1.77
N ALA A 65 -8.12 19.52 2.35
CA ALA A 65 -8.07 20.91 1.89
C ALA A 65 -6.73 21.62 2.16
N THR A 66 -5.98 21.22 3.19
CA THR A 66 -4.72 21.88 3.59
C THR A 66 -3.51 21.23 2.95
N ASP A 67 -3.48 19.90 2.95
CA ASP A 67 -2.30 19.09 2.64
C ASP A 67 -2.52 18.16 1.44
N GLY A 68 -3.65 18.30 0.74
CA GLY A 68 -4.17 17.40 -0.30
C GLY A 68 -3.12 16.55 -1.04
N PRO A 69 -3.14 15.21 -0.85
CA PRO A 69 -2.19 14.33 -1.52
C PRO A 69 -2.44 14.28 -3.02
N SER A 70 -1.41 14.02 -3.81
CA SER A 70 -1.62 13.64 -5.21
C SER A 70 -2.35 12.29 -5.27
N LEU A 71 -3.42 12.21 -6.04
CA LEU A 71 -4.11 10.95 -6.33
C LEU A 71 -3.58 10.39 -7.63
N CYS A 72 -3.00 9.21 -7.58
CA CYS A 72 -2.36 8.58 -8.72
C CYS A 72 -3.02 7.24 -9.04
N SER A 73 -3.14 6.93 -10.33
CA SER A 73 -3.56 5.62 -10.81
C SER A 73 -2.35 4.79 -11.22
N SER A 74 -2.39 3.49 -10.92
CA SER A 74 -1.38 2.54 -11.35
C SER A 74 -2.02 1.20 -11.76
N ASP A 75 -1.53 0.65 -12.87
CA ASP A 75 -1.86 -0.70 -13.33
C ASP A 75 -0.79 -1.73 -12.88
N GLU A 76 0.23 -1.28 -12.14
CA GLU A 76 1.39 -2.10 -11.74
C GLU A 76 1.29 -2.66 -10.31
N LEU A 77 0.23 -2.32 -9.57
CA LEU A 77 0.01 -2.86 -8.23
C LEU A 77 -0.41 -4.33 -8.31
N VAL A 78 0.40 -5.22 -7.71
CA VAL A 78 0.22 -6.68 -7.80
C VAL A 78 -0.68 -7.18 -6.68
N GLU A 79 -0.31 -6.92 -5.42
CA GLU A 79 -1.03 -7.42 -4.24
C GLU A 79 -1.83 -6.31 -3.56
N GLU A 80 -1.29 -5.09 -3.56
CA GLU A 80 -1.92 -3.92 -2.98
C GLU A 80 -3.09 -3.40 -3.83
N GLN A 81 -4.12 -2.89 -3.16
CA GLN A 81 -5.24 -2.21 -3.82
C GLN A 81 -4.99 -0.70 -3.93
N ALA A 82 -4.26 -0.16 -2.96
CA ALA A 82 -3.68 1.17 -2.97
C ALA A 82 -2.58 1.25 -1.91
N TYR A 83 -1.85 2.37 -1.89
CA TYR A 83 -1.01 2.76 -0.77
C TYR A 83 -0.90 4.28 -0.65
N TYR A 84 -0.72 4.76 0.57
CA TYR A 84 -0.24 6.11 0.87
C TYR A 84 1.29 6.13 1.02
N GLU A 85 1.97 7.02 0.30
CA GLU A 85 3.41 7.25 0.41
C GLU A 85 3.70 8.62 1.08
N PRO A 86 4.14 8.62 2.34
CA PRO A 86 4.38 9.87 3.09
C PRO A 86 5.47 10.76 2.48
N ALA A 87 6.45 10.17 1.81
CA ALA A 87 7.64 10.89 1.34
C ALA A 87 7.33 11.90 0.23
N THR A 88 6.39 11.57 -0.66
CA THR A 88 5.95 12.45 -1.76
C THR A 88 4.50 12.91 -1.60
N ASN A 89 3.85 12.49 -0.51
CA ASN A 89 2.46 12.80 -0.21
C ASN A 89 1.52 12.42 -1.36
N ARG A 90 1.59 11.16 -1.78
CA ARG A 90 0.71 10.60 -2.82
C ARG A 90 -0.08 9.40 -2.30
N ILE A 91 -1.27 9.24 -2.82
CA ILE A 91 -2.08 8.02 -2.70
C ILE A 91 -2.12 7.40 -4.10
N VAL A 92 -1.63 6.17 -4.22
CA VAL A 92 -1.62 5.44 -5.49
C VAL A 92 -2.66 4.34 -5.41
N ILE A 93 -3.60 4.29 -6.35
CA ILE A 93 -4.73 3.35 -6.37
C ILE A 93 -4.65 2.45 -7.60
N ARG A 94 -4.97 1.16 -7.44
CA ARG A 94 -5.05 0.23 -8.55
C ARG A 94 -6.24 0.58 -9.44
N TRP A 95 -5.96 0.84 -10.72
CA TRP A 95 -6.96 1.50 -11.57
C TRP A 95 -8.03 0.58 -12.15
N ASP A 96 -7.78 -0.72 -12.19
CA ASP A 96 -8.70 -1.75 -12.67
C ASP A 96 -9.84 -2.09 -11.69
N LEU A 97 -9.92 -1.40 -10.55
CA LEU A 97 -10.92 -1.61 -9.52
C LEU A 97 -12.29 -0.97 -9.85
N PRO A 98 -13.41 -1.56 -9.40
CA PRO A 98 -14.72 -0.89 -9.47
C PRO A 98 -14.72 0.42 -8.68
N ASP A 99 -15.41 1.46 -9.16
CA ASP A 99 -15.38 2.81 -8.57
C ASP A 99 -15.77 2.86 -7.09
N SER A 100 -16.77 2.08 -6.69
CA SER A 100 -17.14 1.96 -5.28
C SER A 100 -16.06 1.34 -4.42
N PHE A 101 -15.27 0.41 -4.98
CA PHE A 101 -14.14 -0.16 -4.28
C PHE A 101 -12.95 0.81 -4.26
N LYS A 102 -12.69 1.54 -5.35
CA LYS A 102 -11.71 2.64 -5.37
C LYS A 102 -12.00 3.67 -4.29
N LEU A 103 -13.25 4.10 -4.14
CA LEU A 103 -13.64 5.03 -3.08
C LEU A 103 -13.42 4.43 -1.70
N ALA A 104 -13.86 3.19 -1.47
CA ALA A 104 -13.67 2.50 -0.19
C ALA A 104 -12.18 2.42 0.23
N ILE A 105 -11.30 2.04 -0.70
CA ILE A 105 -9.85 1.99 -0.45
C ILE A 105 -9.27 3.39 -0.28
N LEU A 106 -9.71 4.39 -1.04
CA LEU A 106 -9.27 5.78 -0.85
C LEU A 106 -9.59 6.30 0.56
N LEU A 107 -10.74 5.93 1.15
CA LEU A 107 -11.06 6.27 2.54
C LEU A 107 -10.06 5.65 3.54
N HIS A 108 -9.59 4.43 3.28
CA HIS A 108 -8.54 3.78 4.06
C HIS A 108 -7.21 4.54 3.95
N GLU A 109 -6.78 4.87 2.73
CA GLU A 109 -5.51 5.59 2.52
C GLU A 109 -5.52 7.03 3.05
N LEU A 110 -6.67 7.70 3.02
CA LEU A 110 -6.84 9.01 3.67
C LEU A 110 -6.70 8.93 5.19
N ARG A 111 -7.05 7.79 5.79
CA ARG A 111 -6.77 7.58 7.22
C ARG A 111 -5.26 7.47 7.47
N HIS A 112 -4.50 6.85 6.58
CA HIS A 112 -3.03 6.85 6.66
C HIS A 112 -2.43 8.25 6.51
N LEU A 113 -2.96 9.08 5.61
CA LEU A 113 -2.59 10.51 5.54
C LEU A 113 -2.82 11.19 6.90
N GLN A 114 -3.99 11.00 7.52
CA GLN A 114 -4.29 11.59 8.83
C GLN A 114 -3.37 11.08 9.94
N GLN A 115 -3.07 9.78 9.97
CA GLN A 115 -2.14 9.19 10.92
C GLN A 115 -0.71 9.74 10.74
N SER A 116 -0.27 9.94 9.49
CA SER A 116 1.02 10.55 9.16
C SER A 116 1.12 11.99 9.67
N HIS A 117 0.10 12.81 9.42
CA HIS A 117 0.03 14.18 9.92
C HIS A 117 0.00 14.27 11.45
N ALA A 118 -0.56 13.25 12.11
CA ALA A 118 -0.54 13.14 13.57
C ALA A 118 0.80 12.61 14.13
N GLY A 119 1.78 12.31 13.28
CA GLY A 119 3.09 11.79 13.70
C GLY A 119 3.04 10.37 14.26
N LEU A 120 2.05 9.57 13.84
CA LEU A 120 1.82 8.22 14.37
C LEU A 120 2.58 7.13 13.62
N PHE A 121 3.19 7.46 12.48
CA PHE A 121 3.94 6.49 11.68
C PHE A 121 5.16 5.98 12.45
N PRO A 122 5.39 4.65 12.50
CA PRO A 122 6.49 4.11 13.25
C PRO A 122 7.83 4.49 12.64
N SER A 123 8.82 4.75 13.49
CA SER A 123 10.16 5.13 13.08
C SER A 123 11.12 3.96 13.24
N ILE A 124 12.18 3.92 12.44
CA ILE A 124 13.17 2.83 12.48
C ILE A 124 14.05 2.85 13.73
N GLU A 125 14.01 3.94 14.49
CA GLU A 125 14.64 4.08 15.80
C GLU A 125 13.93 3.21 16.86
N MET A 126 12.70 2.77 16.59
CA MET A 126 12.00 1.77 17.40
C MET A 126 12.61 0.37 17.20
N SER A 127 12.39 -0.52 18.18
CA SER A 127 12.66 -1.95 17.94
C SER A 127 11.79 -2.49 16.81
N MET A 128 12.29 -3.45 16.05
CA MET A 128 11.56 -4.10 14.95
C MET A 128 10.17 -4.64 15.39
N VAL A 129 10.08 -5.18 16.61
CA VAL A 129 8.83 -5.68 17.20
C VAL A 129 7.84 -4.54 17.45
N ALA A 130 8.30 -3.43 18.02
CA ALA A 130 7.47 -2.26 18.27
C ALA A 130 7.04 -1.57 16.97
N TYR A 131 7.93 -1.51 15.98
CA TYR A 131 7.63 -1.01 14.63
C TYR A 131 6.49 -1.81 14.00
N ARG A 132 6.59 -3.15 14.02
CA ARG A 132 5.53 -4.06 13.56
C ARG A 132 4.22 -3.81 14.30
N ASP A 133 4.23 -3.76 15.64
CA ASP A 133 3.00 -3.61 16.41
C ASP A 133 2.30 -2.28 16.15
N ALA A 134 3.09 -1.21 15.99
CA ALA A 134 2.57 0.08 15.57
C ALA A 134 1.95 0.03 14.17
N GLN A 135 2.63 -0.60 13.19
CA GLN A 135 2.08 -0.73 11.83
C GLN A 135 0.75 -1.50 11.86
N LEU A 136 0.69 -2.66 12.54
CA LEU A 136 -0.55 -3.44 12.67
C LEU A 136 -1.69 -2.63 13.29
N ALA A 137 -1.40 -1.79 14.29
CA ALA A 137 -2.40 -0.91 14.88
C ALA A 137 -2.87 0.18 13.90
N LEU A 138 -1.99 0.74 13.07
CA LEU A 138 -2.36 1.73 12.05
C LEU A 138 -3.29 1.13 10.99
N GLU A 139 -3.02 -0.11 10.55
CA GLU A 139 -3.85 -0.83 9.58
C GLU A 139 -5.23 -1.18 10.16
N ALA A 140 -5.28 -1.65 11.41
CA ALA A 140 -6.53 -1.95 12.10
C ALA A 140 -7.40 -0.69 12.29
N ASP A 141 -6.78 0.44 12.61
CA ASP A 141 -7.46 1.73 12.72
C ASP A 141 -7.95 2.25 11.36
N ALA A 142 -7.14 2.15 10.30
CA ALA A 142 -7.53 2.52 8.95
C ALA A 142 -8.72 1.69 8.42
N ALA A 143 -8.71 0.37 8.68
CA ALA A 143 -9.83 -0.50 8.34
C ALA A 143 -11.11 -0.17 9.14
N ALA A 144 -10.99 0.13 10.43
CA ALA A 144 -12.14 0.49 11.26
C ALA A 144 -12.75 1.84 10.85
N VAL A 145 -11.92 2.85 10.57
CA VAL A 145 -12.38 4.18 10.16
C VAL A 145 -12.97 4.16 8.75
N SER A 146 -12.36 3.44 7.80
CA SER A 146 -12.92 3.32 6.44
C SER A 146 -14.29 2.64 6.44
N LEU A 147 -14.49 1.58 7.25
CA LEU A 147 -15.81 0.96 7.45
C LEU A 147 -16.82 1.89 8.11
N HIS A 148 -16.38 2.70 9.09
CA HIS A 148 -17.23 3.70 9.73
C HIS A 148 -17.76 4.72 8.70
N ILE A 149 -16.86 5.29 7.90
CA ILE A 149 -17.23 6.26 6.87
C ILE A 149 -18.10 5.58 5.81
N ALA A 150 -17.74 4.39 5.33
CA ALA A 150 -18.54 3.65 4.35
C ALA A 150 -19.96 3.35 4.85
N TRP A 151 -20.12 3.04 6.14
CA TRP A 151 -21.45 2.90 6.77
C TRP A 151 -22.22 4.23 6.75
N HIS A 152 -21.56 5.35 7.06
CA HIS A 152 -22.21 6.66 7.01
C HIS A 152 -22.66 7.01 5.58
N ILE A 153 -21.82 6.78 4.58
CA ILE A 153 -22.15 6.97 3.15
C ILE A 153 -23.40 6.16 2.78
N ARG A 154 -23.46 4.89 3.19
CA ARG A 154 -24.61 4.01 3.01
C ARG A 154 -25.89 4.63 3.60
N GLU A 155 -25.84 5.13 4.84
CA GLU A 155 -27.01 5.77 5.48
C GLU A 155 -27.45 7.06 4.77
N THR A 156 -26.57 7.67 3.97
CA THR A 156 -26.89 8.84 3.13
C THR A 156 -27.30 8.49 1.69
N GLY A 157 -27.36 7.20 1.34
CA GLY A 157 -27.97 6.69 0.10
C GLY A 157 -27.00 6.13 -0.95
N ASP A 158 -25.69 6.07 -0.67
CA ASP A 158 -24.70 5.39 -1.52
C ASP A 158 -24.14 4.15 -0.82
N ASP A 159 -24.80 3.01 -1.02
CA ASP A 159 -24.42 1.73 -0.43
C ASP A 159 -23.12 1.15 -1.06
N GLY A 160 -22.62 1.73 -2.15
CA GLY A 160 -21.55 1.17 -2.97
C GLY A 160 -20.27 0.85 -2.18
N PRO A 161 -19.64 1.82 -1.49
CA PRO A 161 -18.40 1.59 -0.75
C PRO A 161 -18.57 0.57 0.38
N TRP A 162 -19.71 0.61 1.08
CA TRP A 162 -20.04 -0.38 2.11
C TRP A 162 -20.12 -1.79 1.54
N LEU A 163 -20.86 -1.98 0.44
CA LEU A 163 -20.99 -3.29 -0.21
C LEU A 163 -19.66 -3.79 -0.76
N ALA A 164 -18.79 -2.90 -1.25
CA ALA A 164 -17.45 -3.25 -1.70
C ALA A 164 -16.61 -3.84 -0.54
N LEU A 165 -16.57 -3.16 0.61
CA LEU A 165 -15.83 -3.64 1.79
C LEU A 165 -16.45 -4.91 2.39
N ALA A 166 -17.78 -4.96 2.50
CA ALA A 166 -18.49 -6.11 3.05
C ALA A 166 -18.41 -7.37 2.16
N GLY A 167 -18.14 -7.20 0.85
CA GLY A 167 -17.92 -8.29 -0.09
C GLY A 167 -16.44 -8.66 -0.29
N TRP A 168 -15.51 -7.93 0.31
CA TRP A 168 -14.08 -8.17 0.14
C TRP A 168 -13.60 -9.24 1.13
N PRO A 169 -13.05 -10.39 0.69
CA PRO A 169 -12.77 -11.52 1.59
C PRO A 169 -11.82 -11.27 2.76
N THR A 170 -11.03 -10.19 2.75
CA THR A 170 -10.15 -9.82 3.87
C THR A 170 -10.79 -8.83 4.85
N HIS A 171 -11.99 -8.33 4.53
CA HIS A 171 -12.71 -7.28 5.26
C HIS A 171 -14.18 -7.63 5.56
N ASP A 172 -14.71 -8.72 5.01
CA ASP A 172 -16.10 -9.13 5.21
C ASP A 172 -16.42 -9.39 6.70
N ASP A 173 -15.50 -10.02 7.43
CA ASP A 173 -15.61 -10.26 8.87
C ASP A 173 -15.60 -8.95 9.67
N LEU A 174 -14.78 -7.97 9.27
CA LEU A 174 -14.73 -6.63 9.86
C LEU A 174 -16.05 -5.88 9.65
N ALA A 175 -16.57 -5.92 8.43
CA ALA A 175 -17.83 -5.28 8.07
C ALA A 175 -19.00 -5.90 8.84
N GLU A 176 -19.02 -7.23 9.01
CA GLU A 176 -20.04 -7.91 9.78
C GLU A 176 -20.01 -7.53 11.27
N VAL A 177 -18.81 -7.46 11.88
CA VAL A 177 -18.66 -6.99 13.26
C VAL A 177 -19.11 -5.54 13.40
N TYR A 178 -18.68 -4.66 12.49
CA TYR A 178 -19.06 -3.25 12.51
C TYR A 178 -20.60 -3.11 12.46
N ARG A 179 -21.22 -3.74 11.45
CA ARG A 179 -22.67 -3.72 11.21
C ARG A 179 -23.45 -4.20 12.43
N ARG A 180 -23.02 -5.31 13.03
CA ARG A 180 -23.67 -5.86 14.21
C ARG A 180 -23.65 -4.88 15.38
N GLU A 181 -22.49 -4.30 15.70
CA GLU A 181 -22.34 -3.39 16.83
C GLU A 181 -23.08 -2.07 16.60
N ILE A 182 -22.96 -1.45 15.42
CA ILE A 182 -23.64 -0.18 15.14
C ILE A 182 -25.17 -0.35 15.14
N THR A 183 -25.68 -1.47 14.62
CA THR A 183 -27.13 -1.76 14.64
C THR A 183 -27.64 -2.02 16.05
N ALA A 184 -26.85 -2.72 16.89
CA ALA A 184 -27.27 -3.09 18.23
C ALA A 184 -27.21 -1.90 19.22
N THR A 185 -26.28 -0.97 19.02
CA THR A 185 -25.96 0.06 20.02
C THR A 185 -26.24 1.48 19.56
N GLY A 186 -26.21 1.74 18.24
CA GLY A 186 -26.20 3.10 17.70
C GLY A 186 -24.95 3.89 18.06
N ASP A 187 -23.89 3.24 18.57
CA ASP A 187 -22.65 3.89 19.02
C ASP A 187 -21.48 3.62 18.03
N PRO A 188 -21.10 4.62 17.22
CA PRO A 188 -20.00 4.46 16.26
C PRO A 188 -18.66 4.15 16.89
N ALA A 189 -18.37 4.69 18.09
CA ALA A 189 -17.09 4.46 18.76
C ALA A 189 -16.98 2.99 19.21
N ARG A 190 -18.09 2.42 19.71
CA ARG A 190 -18.14 0.98 20.03
C ARG A 190 -18.03 0.10 18.79
N ALA A 191 -18.69 0.46 17.69
CA ALA A 191 -18.60 -0.28 16.44
C ALA A 191 -17.17 -0.28 15.89
N ALA A 192 -16.53 0.89 15.82
CA ALA A 192 -15.13 1.01 15.38
C ALA A 192 -14.17 0.25 16.31
N ALA A 193 -14.35 0.32 17.63
CA ALA A 193 -13.51 -0.42 18.58
C ALA A 193 -13.63 -1.93 18.41
N ALA A 194 -14.84 -2.44 18.17
CA ALA A 194 -15.05 -3.86 17.91
C ALA A 194 -14.42 -4.30 16.57
N THR A 195 -14.52 -3.47 15.53
CA THR A 195 -13.88 -3.72 14.24
C THR A 195 -12.36 -3.73 14.34
N PHE A 196 -11.77 -2.77 15.07
CA PHE A 196 -10.34 -2.75 15.38
C PHE A 196 -9.90 -4.04 16.08
N ALA A 197 -10.65 -4.48 17.09
CA ALA A 197 -10.37 -5.72 17.80
C ALA A 197 -10.50 -6.96 16.90
N GLN A 198 -11.52 -6.99 16.03
CA GLN A 198 -11.73 -8.07 15.07
C GLN A 198 -10.56 -8.17 14.07
N TRP A 199 -10.00 -7.04 13.64
CA TRP A 199 -8.83 -7.04 12.76
C TRP A 199 -7.66 -7.82 13.35
N HIS A 200 -7.42 -7.68 14.66
CA HIS A 200 -6.39 -8.43 15.37
C HIS A 200 -6.79 -9.89 15.69
N ALA A 201 -8.07 -10.24 15.62
CA ALA A 201 -8.53 -11.60 15.92
C ALA A 201 -8.11 -12.60 14.84
N ASP A 202 -7.94 -12.15 13.59
CA ASP A 202 -7.50 -12.98 12.47
C ASP A 202 -5.97 -13.22 12.52
N PRO A 203 -5.51 -14.47 12.75
CA PRO A 203 -4.10 -14.78 12.80
C PRO A 203 -3.40 -14.71 11.42
N ASP A 204 -4.10 -15.01 10.34
CA ASP A 204 -3.52 -15.05 8.99
C ASP A 204 -3.25 -13.63 8.50
N ARG A 205 -4.22 -12.73 8.72
CA ARG A 205 -4.05 -11.29 8.48
C ARG A 205 -2.88 -10.72 9.26
N ARG A 206 -2.81 -11.00 10.56
CA ARG A 206 -1.68 -10.54 11.39
C ARG A 206 -0.34 -11.06 10.88
N LEU A 207 -0.27 -12.30 10.39
CA LEU A 207 0.96 -12.89 9.87
C LEU A 207 1.42 -12.19 8.59
N VAL A 208 0.51 -11.96 7.64
CA VAL A 208 0.79 -11.26 6.37
C VAL A 208 1.31 -9.86 6.65
N TYR A 209 0.58 -9.08 7.46
CA TYR A 209 0.99 -7.71 7.79
C TYR A 209 2.26 -7.66 8.65
N ALA A 210 2.51 -8.65 9.50
CA ALA A 210 3.76 -8.73 10.27
C ALA A 210 4.96 -8.94 9.34
N HIS A 211 4.87 -9.85 8.38
CA HIS A 211 5.93 -10.08 7.39
C HIS A 211 6.21 -8.83 6.56
N ALA A 212 5.16 -8.17 6.05
CA ALA A 212 5.31 -6.91 5.33
C ALA A 212 5.99 -5.83 6.19
N SER A 213 5.57 -5.68 7.45
CA SER A 213 6.16 -4.71 8.38
C SER A 213 7.65 -4.98 8.64
N TYR A 214 8.03 -6.25 8.79
CA TYR A 214 9.44 -6.63 8.96
C TYR A 214 10.27 -6.36 7.72
N ALA A 215 9.76 -6.69 6.53
CA ALA A 215 10.43 -6.40 5.27
C ALA A 215 10.64 -4.88 5.10
N THR A 216 9.62 -4.07 5.37
CA THR A 216 9.70 -2.60 5.32
C THR A 216 10.74 -2.06 6.30
N TYR A 217 10.77 -2.56 7.54
CA TYR A 217 11.75 -2.15 8.55
C TYR A 217 13.19 -2.46 8.10
N LEU A 218 13.44 -3.69 7.63
CA LEU A 218 14.76 -4.12 7.18
C LEU A 218 15.23 -3.33 5.95
N ASN A 219 14.33 -3.10 4.98
CA ASN A 219 14.62 -2.28 3.81
C ASN A 219 14.94 -0.82 4.19
N ALA A 220 14.26 -0.28 5.21
CA ALA A 220 14.53 1.06 5.69
C ALA A 220 15.89 1.16 6.42
N LEU A 221 16.27 0.13 7.20
CA LEU A 221 17.61 0.05 7.79
C LEU A 221 18.69 -0.07 6.71
N ASP A 222 18.45 -0.87 5.68
CA ASP A 222 19.40 -1.07 4.56
C ASP A 222 19.68 0.26 3.84
N ARG A 223 18.62 0.99 3.46
CA ARG A 223 18.74 2.31 2.81
C ARG A 223 19.51 3.34 3.64
N ARG A 224 19.52 3.20 4.97
CA ARG A 224 20.29 4.07 5.87
C ARG A 224 21.68 3.52 6.19
N ASN A 225 22.11 2.43 5.55
CA ASN A 225 23.34 1.69 5.88
C ASN A 225 23.42 1.33 7.37
N MET A 226 22.28 1.11 8.01
CA MET A 226 22.17 0.77 9.44
C MET A 226 22.14 -0.73 9.68
N LEU A 227 22.03 -1.56 8.64
CA LEU A 227 22.30 -2.99 8.73
C LEU A 227 23.79 -3.19 9.01
N THR A 228 24.12 -3.35 10.29
CA THR A 228 25.47 -3.67 10.73
C THR A 228 25.73 -5.16 10.47
N GLY A 229 26.20 -5.45 9.27
CA GLY A 229 26.66 -6.78 8.86
C GLY A 229 27.92 -6.67 8.02
N THR A 230 29.05 -6.30 8.62
CA THR A 230 30.36 -6.34 7.96
C THR A 230 31.10 -7.64 8.19
N ASP A 231 30.54 -8.54 9.01
CA ASP A 231 31.16 -9.84 9.25
C ASP A 231 31.12 -10.66 7.97
N GLY A 232 32.30 -10.93 7.42
CA GLY A 232 32.46 -11.90 6.35
C GLY A 232 32.02 -13.28 6.81
N ILE A 233 31.78 -14.17 5.85
CA ILE A 233 31.51 -15.57 6.13
C ILE A 233 32.63 -16.14 7.03
N ALA A 234 32.23 -16.77 8.15
CA ALA A 234 33.18 -17.29 9.12
C ALA A 234 34.24 -18.21 8.46
N PRO A 235 35.52 -18.14 8.88
CA PRO A 235 36.55 -19.06 8.41
C PRO A 235 36.08 -20.53 8.52
N GLY A 236 36.37 -21.34 7.50
CA GLY A 236 35.97 -22.74 7.48
C GLY A 236 34.52 -23.00 7.03
N PHE A 237 33.75 -21.99 6.62
CA PHE A 237 32.33 -22.16 6.25
C PHE A 237 32.14 -23.13 5.07
N ALA A 238 32.92 -22.98 4.01
CA ALA A 238 32.83 -23.86 2.86
C ALA A 238 33.18 -25.31 3.24
N GLU A 239 34.16 -25.50 4.12
CA GLU A 239 34.60 -26.80 4.62
C GLU A 239 33.55 -27.48 5.51
N ARG A 240 32.66 -26.70 6.13
CA ARG A 240 31.49 -27.20 6.89
C ARG A 240 30.29 -27.45 5.99
N LEU A 241 30.02 -26.53 5.06
CA LEU A 241 28.89 -26.62 4.12
C LEU A 241 29.06 -27.78 3.14
N CYS A 242 30.29 -27.97 2.64
CA CYS A 242 30.54 -28.82 1.49
C CYS A 242 30.85 -30.26 1.89
N ARG A 243 29.92 -30.83 2.65
CA ARG A 243 29.93 -32.21 3.13
C ARG A 243 28.60 -32.88 2.80
N LEU A 244 28.68 -34.14 2.40
CA LEU A 244 27.52 -35.02 2.26
C LEU A 244 27.00 -35.44 3.65
N PRO A 245 25.78 -36.01 3.76
CA PRO A 245 25.26 -36.51 5.04
C PRO A 245 26.11 -37.59 5.73
N ASP A 246 27.05 -38.20 5.00
CA ASP A 246 28.05 -39.16 5.52
C ASP A 246 29.42 -38.52 5.79
N ASP A 247 29.45 -37.19 5.92
CA ASP A 247 30.62 -36.34 6.22
C ASP A 247 31.69 -36.26 5.11
N ARG A 248 31.53 -36.96 4.00
CA ARG A 248 32.48 -36.87 2.88
C ARG A 248 32.43 -35.48 2.23
N PRO A 249 33.58 -34.85 1.95
CA PRO A 249 33.60 -33.56 1.29
C PRO A 249 33.19 -33.67 -0.19
N TYR A 250 32.59 -32.61 -0.75
CA TYR A 250 32.37 -32.48 -2.19
C TYR A 250 32.93 -31.16 -2.71
N ALA A 251 33.33 -31.15 -3.99
CA ALA A 251 33.85 -29.96 -4.64
C ALA A 251 32.72 -28.94 -4.84
N CYS A 252 32.67 -27.95 -3.96
CA CYS A 252 31.84 -26.77 -4.08
C CYS A 252 32.75 -25.54 -4.24
N ALA A 253 32.25 -24.52 -4.92
CA ALA A 253 32.81 -23.18 -4.82
C ALA A 253 31.69 -22.29 -4.29
N VAL A 254 31.88 -21.72 -3.10
CA VAL A 254 31.03 -20.62 -2.66
C VAL A 254 31.51 -19.40 -3.44
N PRO A 255 30.70 -18.82 -4.34
CA PRO A 255 31.09 -17.61 -5.05
C PRO A 255 31.25 -16.48 -4.02
N TRP A 256 32.45 -15.92 -3.95
CA TRP A 256 32.76 -14.74 -3.16
C TRP A 256 32.52 -13.50 -4.03
N PRO A 257 32.09 -12.36 -3.47
CA PRO A 257 32.23 -11.09 -4.16
C PRO A 257 33.71 -10.76 -4.43
#